data_AF-A0A059WUU0-F1
#
_entry.id   AF-A0A059WUU0-F1
#
_cell.length_a   1.000
_cell.length_b   1.000
_cell.length_c   1.000
_cell.angle_alpha   90.00
_cell.angle_beta   90.00
_cell.angle_gamma   90.00
#
_symmetry.space_group_name_H-M   'P 1'
#
loop_
_entity.id
_entity.type
_entity.pdbx_description
1 polymer ?
#
loop_
_entity_poly.entity_id
_entity_poly.type
_entity_poly.pdbx_seq_one_letter_code
_entity_poly.pdbx_strand_id
1 'polypeptide(L)'
;MAISCRRRTLENTLRLDFALGDVHMLETSDTVIKVLDHGFVELVDSLGSDLTVVNAARVSFGKRKTKISDGDKKLIKYLAEHKHWSPFRHVQLQFHCKVPEFVARQWYKHVVGIAYSDIPTVDHAWNEISLRYVDASEFEFYTPDRFRLQSPDNKQASLDAWLEDSGETFKNRY
;
A
#
# COMPACT_ATOMS: atom_id res chain seq x y z
N MET A 1 27.60 -41.58 -0.41
CA MET A 1 27.93 -40.81 0.81
C MET A 1 26.80 -39.81 1.04
N ALA A 2 25.77 -40.23 1.77
CA ALA A 2 24.56 -39.46 2.02
C ALA A 2 24.54 -39.06 3.50
N ILE A 3 24.49 -37.75 3.76
CA ILE A 3 24.43 -37.22 5.12
C ILE A 3 22.97 -37.24 5.58
N SER A 4 22.70 -38.16 6.50
CA SER A 4 21.46 -38.27 7.26
C SER A 4 21.33 -37.05 8.19
N CYS A 5 20.27 -36.25 8.02
CA CYS A 5 19.91 -35.18 8.93
C CYS A 5 18.62 -35.57 9.68
N ARG A 6 18.75 -35.85 10.99
CA ARG A 6 17.66 -36.26 11.87
C ARG A 6 16.70 -35.11 12.12
N ARG A 7 15.39 -35.39 12.03
CA ARG A 7 14.30 -34.53 12.55
C ARG A 7 14.51 -34.25 14.03
N ARG A 8 14.56 -32.97 14.40
CA ARG A 8 14.39 -32.49 15.77
C ARG A 8 13.02 -31.82 15.83
N THR A 9 12.09 -32.45 16.54
CA THR A 9 10.83 -31.85 16.98
C THR A 9 11.15 -30.80 18.03
N LEU A 10 10.80 -29.54 17.76
CA LEU A 10 10.70 -28.51 18.78
C LEU A 10 9.22 -28.09 18.82
N GLU A 11 8.54 -28.64 19.82
CA GLU A 11 7.31 -28.09 20.37
C GLU A 11 7.63 -26.68 20.88
N ASN A 12 7.21 -25.66 20.14
CA ASN A 12 7.07 -24.30 20.66
C ASN A 12 5.91 -23.66 19.91
N THR A 13 4.71 -24.06 20.30
CA THR A 13 3.46 -23.42 19.91
C THR A 13 3.44 -22.04 20.58
N LEU A 14 3.90 -21.02 19.87
CA LEU A 14 3.66 -19.63 20.23
C LEU A 14 2.15 -19.38 20.07
N ARG A 15 1.39 -19.57 21.15
CA ARG A 15 0.06 -18.97 21.31
C ARG A 15 0.26 -17.46 21.42
N LEU A 16 -0.14 -16.74 20.37
CA LEU A 16 -0.41 -15.31 20.45
C LEU A 16 -1.78 -15.16 21.10
N ASP A 17 -1.81 -15.13 22.43
CA ASP A 17 -2.96 -14.69 23.19
C ASP A 17 -2.99 -13.14 23.10
N PHE A 18 -3.69 -12.62 22.09
CA PHE A 18 -4.00 -11.19 21.98
C PHE A 18 -5.10 -10.87 23.00
N ALA A 19 -4.70 -10.47 24.19
CA ALA A 19 -5.62 -9.91 25.17
C ALA A 19 -6.10 -8.53 24.69
N LEU A 20 -7.40 -8.38 24.46
CA LEU A 20 -8.08 -7.09 24.43
C LEU A 20 -7.88 -6.41 25.79
N GLY A 21 -6.97 -5.44 25.85
CA GLY A 21 -6.72 -4.64 27.04
C GLY A 21 -5.99 -3.36 26.64
N ASP A 22 -6.66 -2.24 26.84
CA ASP A 22 -6.14 -0.87 26.82
C ASP A 22 -5.63 -0.35 25.47
N VAL A 23 -6.55 0.31 24.74
CA VAL A 23 -6.24 1.20 23.61
C VAL A 23 -5.54 2.46 24.17
N HIS A 24 -4.28 2.30 24.56
CA HIS A 24 -3.37 3.42 24.69
C HIS A 24 -3.06 3.93 23.29
N MET A 25 -3.57 5.13 22.98
CA MET A 25 -3.19 5.93 21.81
C MET A 25 -1.66 6.10 21.80
N LEU A 26 -0.96 5.23 21.09
CA LEU A 26 0.50 5.30 20.93
C LEU A 26 0.84 6.48 20.02
N GLU A 27 1.87 7.21 20.45
CA GLU A 27 2.48 8.36 19.80
C GLU A 27 2.68 8.09 18.30
N THR A 28 2.20 8.98 17.44
CA THR A 28 2.34 8.85 15.99
C THR A 28 3.81 8.92 15.63
N SER A 29 4.39 7.82 15.16
CA SER A 29 5.66 7.84 14.45
C SER A 29 5.54 8.72 13.20
N ASP A 30 6.62 9.41 12.82
CA ASP A 30 6.67 10.28 11.62
C ASP A 30 6.35 9.53 10.30
N THR A 31 6.18 8.21 10.34
CA THR A 31 5.89 7.33 9.21
C THR A 31 4.41 7.04 8.99
N VAL A 32 3.52 7.49 9.89
CA VAL A 32 2.08 7.19 9.84
C VAL A 32 1.27 8.45 9.54
N ILE A 33 0.48 8.40 8.48
CA ILE A 33 -0.46 9.46 8.10
C ILE A 33 -1.88 8.97 8.33
N LYS A 34 -2.65 9.68 9.15
CA LYS A 34 -4.09 9.41 9.37
C LYS A 34 -4.91 9.88 8.18
N VAL A 35 -5.87 9.06 7.76
CA VAL A 35 -6.67 9.28 6.55
C VAL A 35 -8.13 8.95 6.85
N LEU A 36 -9.06 9.81 6.43
CA LEU A 36 -10.49 9.71 6.76
C LEU A 36 -10.74 9.78 8.29
N ASP A 37 -11.70 8.99 8.78
CA ASP A 37 -12.15 8.90 10.17
C ASP A 37 -11.23 7.98 11.01
N HIS A 38 -11.02 6.76 10.53
CA HIS A 38 -10.39 5.65 11.24
C HIS A 38 -9.24 5.01 10.46
N GLY A 39 -8.95 5.51 9.25
CA GLY A 39 -7.94 4.97 8.36
C GLY A 39 -6.54 5.54 8.61
N PHE A 40 -5.55 4.83 8.08
CA PHE A 40 -4.17 5.30 8.07
C PHE A 40 -3.39 4.68 6.92
N VAL A 41 -2.27 5.33 6.59
CA VAL A 41 -1.23 4.81 5.71
C VAL A 41 0.10 4.91 6.45
N GLU A 42 0.79 3.79 6.57
CA GLU A 42 2.08 3.65 7.22
C GLU A 42 3.11 3.14 6.21
N LEU A 43 4.27 3.80 6.17
CA LEU A 43 5.44 3.25 5.49
C LEU A 43 6.15 2.26 6.42
N VAL A 44 6.07 0.97 6.10
CA VAL A 44 6.68 -0.12 6.89
C VAL A 44 8.15 -0.28 6.56
N ASP A 45 8.46 -0.33 5.26
CA ASP A 45 9.83 -0.53 4.78
C ASP A 45 10.03 0.10 3.40
N SER A 46 11.27 0.40 3.09
CA SER A 46 11.69 0.94 1.79
C SER A 46 12.98 0.28 1.34
N LEU A 47 12.97 -0.29 0.13
CA LEU A 47 14.15 -0.84 -0.51
C LEU A 47 14.64 0.10 -1.61
N GLY A 48 15.86 0.59 -1.44
CA GLY A 48 16.53 1.43 -2.43
C GLY A 48 16.39 2.92 -2.15
N SER A 49 17.10 3.71 -2.95
CA SER A 49 17.12 5.18 -2.85
C SER A 49 17.33 5.78 -4.24
N ASP A 50 17.39 7.09 -4.33
CA ASP A 50 17.79 7.80 -5.56
C ASP A 50 19.10 7.27 -6.16
N LEU A 51 20.04 6.83 -5.31
CA LEU A 51 21.29 6.23 -5.75
C LEU A 51 21.07 4.89 -6.49
N THR A 52 20.07 4.12 -6.08
CA THR A 52 19.67 2.87 -6.77
C THR A 52 19.19 3.17 -8.18
N VAL A 53 18.35 4.20 -8.35
CA VAL A 53 17.86 4.63 -9.67
C VAL A 53 19.02 5.09 -10.57
N VAL A 54 19.92 5.91 -10.02
CA VAL A 54 21.11 6.41 -10.75
C VAL A 54 22.02 5.26 -11.18
N ASN A 55 22.30 4.32 -10.28
CA ASN A 55 23.15 3.17 -10.58
C ASN A 55 22.48 2.22 -11.58
N ALA A 56 21.16 2.01 -11.49
CA ALA A 56 20.40 1.22 -12.47
C ALA A 56 20.46 1.86 -13.86
N ALA A 57 20.35 3.18 -13.97
CA ALA A 57 20.48 3.87 -15.26
C ALA A 57 21.92 3.84 -15.81
N ARG A 58 22.93 3.92 -14.93
CA ARG A 58 24.35 3.93 -15.33
C ARG A 58 24.93 2.55 -15.62
N VAL A 59 24.21 1.47 -15.28
CA VAL A 59 24.64 0.09 -15.60
C VAL A 59 24.85 -0.09 -17.10
N SER A 60 24.06 0.61 -17.94
CA SER A 60 24.20 0.62 -19.40
C SER A 60 25.56 1.13 -19.88
N PHE A 61 26.29 1.88 -19.04
CA PHE A 61 27.62 2.42 -19.33
C PHE A 61 28.73 1.79 -18.47
N GLY A 62 28.42 0.72 -17.71
CA GLY A 62 29.37 0.04 -16.83
C GLY A 62 29.89 0.89 -15.66
N LYS A 63 29.18 1.95 -15.27
CA LYS A 63 29.61 2.89 -14.21
C LYS A 63 28.75 2.71 -12.96
N ARG A 64 29.38 2.76 -11.78
CA ARG A 64 28.71 2.71 -10.48
C ARG A 64 29.19 3.85 -9.58
N LYS A 65 28.27 4.43 -8.81
CA LYS A 65 28.55 5.45 -7.79
C LYS A 65 28.17 4.96 -6.40
N THR A 66 28.89 5.45 -5.40
CA THR A 66 28.62 5.22 -3.97
C THR A 66 27.94 6.41 -3.29
N LYS A 67 28.02 7.60 -3.89
CA LYS A 67 27.37 8.83 -3.40
C LYS A 67 26.71 9.58 -4.55
N ILE A 68 25.61 10.24 -4.24
CA ILE A 68 24.87 11.07 -5.20
C ILE A 68 25.58 12.42 -5.38
N SER A 69 25.61 12.92 -6.61
CA SER A 69 26.12 14.26 -6.96
C SER A 69 25.01 15.10 -7.60
N ASP A 70 25.19 16.42 -7.71
CA ASP A 70 24.18 17.28 -8.33
C ASP A 70 23.93 16.96 -9.82
N GLY A 71 24.95 16.45 -10.51
CA GLY A 71 24.78 15.93 -11.87
C GLY A 71 23.86 14.70 -11.94
N ASP A 72 23.78 13.90 -10.87
CA ASP A 72 22.88 12.74 -10.81
C ASP A 72 21.44 13.13 -10.51
N LYS A 73 21.20 14.22 -9.77
CA LYS A 73 19.85 14.80 -9.63
C LYS A 73 19.30 15.24 -10.99
N LYS A 74 20.14 15.88 -11.81
CA LYS A 74 19.79 16.25 -13.20
C LYS A 74 19.49 15.01 -14.05
N LEU A 75 20.24 13.93 -13.85
CA LEU A 75 20.00 12.66 -14.55
C LEU A 75 18.65 12.04 -14.17
N ILE A 76 18.31 11.96 -12.88
CA ILE A 76 17.01 11.43 -12.43
C ILE A 76 15.86 12.25 -13.06
N LYS A 77 15.97 13.58 -13.01
CA LYS A 77 14.99 14.48 -13.63
C LYS A 77 14.85 14.23 -15.13
N TYR A 78 15.98 14.14 -15.84
CA TYR A 78 16.00 13.84 -17.27
C TYR A 78 15.31 12.50 -17.59
N LEU A 79 15.57 11.44 -16.80
CA LEU A 79 14.94 10.12 -16.98
C LEU A 79 13.42 10.20 -16.81
N ALA A 80 12.94 10.92 -15.80
CA ALA A 80 11.50 11.10 -15.56
C ALA A 80 10.83 11.90 -16.70
N GLU A 81 11.44 13.00 -17.15
CA GLU A 81 10.93 13.84 -18.24
C GLU A 81 10.82 13.07 -19.56
N HIS A 82 11.80 12.19 -19.84
CA HIS A 82 11.83 11.36 -21.05
C HIS A 82 11.14 10.00 -20.88
N LYS A 83 10.39 9.80 -19.78
CA LYS A 83 9.60 8.59 -19.50
C LYS A 83 10.44 7.30 -19.50
N HIS A 84 11.71 7.38 -19.10
CA HIS A 84 12.58 6.23 -18.88
C HIS A 84 12.32 5.64 -17.50
N TRP A 85 11.24 4.86 -17.39
CA TRP A 85 10.75 4.34 -16.10
C TRP A 85 11.48 3.09 -15.59
N SER A 86 12.22 2.37 -16.44
CA SER A 86 12.90 1.12 -16.08
C SER A 86 13.81 1.25 -14.85
N PRO A 87 14.67 2.29 -14.74
CA PRO A 87 15.52 2.50 -13.56
C PRO A 87 14.74 2.72 -12.25
N PHE A 88 13.52 3.25 -12.32
CA PHE A 88 12.68 3.52 -11.15
C PHE A 88 12.04 2.24 -10.58
N ARG A 89 11.98 1.14 -11.34
CA ARG A 89 11.45 -0.16 -10.89
C ARG A 89 12.35 -0.89 -9.88
N HIS A 90 13.56 -0.39 -9.65
CA HIS A 90 14.50 -0.95 -8.68
C HIS A 90 14.31 -0.42 -7.26
N VAL A 91 13.38 0.52 -7.06
CA VAL A 91 12.97 1.01 -5.74
C VAL A 91 11.64 0.37 -5.39
N GLN A 92 11.50 -0.08 -4.15
CA GLN A 92 10.27 -0.70 -3.64
C GLN A 92 9.88 -0.06 -2.32
N LEU A 93 8.59 0.08 -2.09
CA LEU A 93 8.01 0.61 -0.87
C LEU A 93 6.97 -0.39 -0.36
N GLN A 94 6.99 -0.64 0.94
CA GLN A 94 6.01 -1.49 1.62
C GLN A 94 5.13 -0.62 2.50
N PHE A 95 3.83 -0.76 2.30
CA PHE A 95 2.83 0.02 3.03
C PHE A 95 1.94 -0.89 3.86
N HIS A 96 1.57 -0.39 5.03
CA HIS A 96 0.50 -0.93 5.85
C HIS A 96 -0.63 0.10 5.90
N CYS A 97 -1.80 -0.31 5.43
CA CYS A 97 -2.91 0.60 5.21
C CYS A 97 -4.18 0.06 5.85
N LYS A 98 -4.89 0.93 6.59
CA LYS A 98 -6.29 0.71 6.96
C LYS A 98 -7.15 1.61 6.09
N VAL A 99 -7.91 1.02 5.18
CA VAL A 99 -8.75 1.74 4.20
C VAL A 99 -10.13 1.09 4.09
N PRO A 100 -11.16 1.85 3.69
CA PRO A 100 -12.47 1.27 3.40
C PRO A 100 -12.42 0.34 2.18
N GLU A 101 -13.22 -0.72 2.19
CA GLU A 101 -13.25 -1.75 1.14
C GLU A 101 -13.47 -1.18 -0.27
N PHE A 102 -14.37 -0.20 -0.43
CA PHE A 102 -14.60 0.41 -1.74
C PHE A 102 -13.39 1.19 -2.27
N VAL A 103 -12.52 1.71 -1.39
CA VAL A 103 -11.25 2.35 -1.76
C VAL A 103 -10.22 1.29 -2.13
N ALA A 104 -10.10 0.23 -1.32
CA ALA A 104 -9.23 -0.92 -1.61
C ALA A 104 -9.52 -1.51 -2.98
N ARG A 105 -10.80 -1.68 -3.34
CA ARG A 105 -11.25 -2.17 -4.67
C ARG A 105 -10.82 -1.30 -5.85
N GLN A 106 -10.65 0.01 -5.66
CA GLN A 106 -10.04 0.85 -6.69
C GLN A 106 -8.54 0.65 -6.74
N TRP A 107 -7.91 0.54 -5.57
CA TRP A 107 -6.47 0.39 -5.45
C TRP A 107 -5.96 -0.94 -6.01
N TYR A 108 -6.72 -2.02 -5.85
CA TYR A 108 -6.44 -3.34 -6.41
C TYR A 108 -6.28 -3.35 -7.93
N LYS A 109 -6.76 -2.33 -8.65
CA LYS A 109 -6.54 -2.20 -10.10
C LYS A 109 -5.09 -1.86 -10.45
N HIS A 110 -4.36 -1.27 -9.50
CA HIS A 110 -2.98 -0.83 -9.68
C HIS A 110 -2.00 -1.95 -9.32
N VAL A 111 -2.05 -3.06 -10.06
CA VAL A 111 -1.05 -4.12 -9.96
C VAL A 111 0.05 -3.80 -10.97
N VAL A 112 1.17 -3.29 -10.49
CA VAL A 112 2.36 -3.05 -11.31
C VAL A 112 3.46 -3.98 -10.83
N GLY A 113 3.51 -5.17 -11.44
CA GLY A 113 4.58 -6.14 -11.25
C GLY A 113 5.48 -6.27 -12.48
N ILE A 114 6.57 -7.00 -12.32
CA ILE A 114 7.30 -7.62 -13.45
C ILE A 114 6.74 -9.03 -13.54
N ALA A 115 5.97 -9.33 -14.59
CA ALA A 115 5.59 -10.69 -14.91
C ALA A 115 5.50 -10.88 -16.43
N TYR A 116 6.32 -11.80 -16.95
CA TYR A 116 5.90 -12.67 -18.04
C TYR A 116 5.41 -13.94 -17.35
N SER A 117 4.11 -14.24 -17.43
CA SER A 117 3.52 -15.42 -16.78
C SER A 117 2.62 -16.18 -17.74
N ASP A 118 2.90 -17.47 -17.87
CA ASP A 118 2.12 -18.42 -18.69
C ASP A 118 1.15 -19.24 -17.80
N ILE A 119 0.93 -18.80 -16.56
CA ILE A 119 0.29 -19.55 -15.46
C ILE A 119 -0.98 -18.80 -14.98
N PRO A 120 -2.08 -19.50 -14.64
CA PRO A 120 -3.40 -18.92 -14.38
C PRO A 120 -3.57 -18.14 -13.07
N THR A 121 -2.57 -18.14 -12.17
CA THR A 121 -2.60 -17.37 -10.94
C THR A 121 -1.55 -16.27 -11.03
N VAL A 122 -2.01 -15.05 -11.26
CA VAL A 122 -1.13 -13.88 -11.20
C VAL A 122 -0.91 -13.59 -9.71
N ASP A 123 0.23 -14.00 -9.18
CA ASP A 123 0.60 -13.66 -7.81
C ASP A 123 0.70 -12.14 -7.69
N HIS A 124 0.00 -11.57 -6.71
CA HIS A 124 -0.02 -10.14 -6.44
C HIS A 124 0.61 -9.89 -5.07
N ALA A 125 1.30 -8.76 -4.91
CA ALA A 125 1.98 -8.40 -3.66
C ALA A 125 1.02 -7.93 -2.54
N TRP A 126 -0.28 -8.10 -2.74
CA TRP A 126 -1.31 -7.64 -1.80
C TRP A 126 -1.65 -8.74 -0.80
N ASN A 127 -1.72 -8.37 0.47
CA ASN A 127 -2.28 -9.20 1.54
C ASN A 127 -3.29 -8.37 2.32
N GLU A 128 -4.45 -8.96 2.61
CA GLU A 128 -5.55 -8.32 3.32
C GLU A 128 -6.03 -9.22 4.46
N ILE A 129 -6.55 -8.60 5.51
CA ILE A 129 -7.29 -9.32 6.55
C ILE A 129 -8.54 -9.92 5.93
N SER A 130 -8.67 -11.25 5.99
CA SER A 130 -9.83 -11.94 5.44
C SER A 130 -10.92 -12.14 6.49
N LEU A 131 -12.07 -11.49 6.28
CA LEU A 131 -13.28 -11.66 7.09
C LEU A 131 -13.88 -13.09 7.04
N ARG A 132 -13.31 -13.98 6.23
CA ARG A 132 -13.64 -15.42 6.27
C ARG A 132 -13.07 -16.11 7.51
N TYR A 133 -12.06 -15.51 8.14
CA TYR A 133 -11.33 -16.07 9.28
C TYR A 133 -11.39 -15.20 10.54
N VAL A 134 -11.90 -13.97 10.45
CA VAL A 134 -11.98 -13.01 11.56
C VAL A 134 -13.42 -12.52 11.72
N ASP A 135 -13.83 -12.24 12.97
CA ASP A 135 -15.16 -11.72 13.27
C ASP A 135 -15.31 -10.28 12.76
N ALA A 136 -16.33 -10.04 11.94
CA ALA A 136 -16.61 -8.73 11.36
C ALA A 136 -17.01 -7.66 12.40
N SER A 137 -17.48 -8.07 13.59
CA SER A 137 -17.91 -7.15 14.65
C SER A 137 -16.75 -6.39 15.32
N GLU A 138 -15.52 -6.85 15.14
CA GLU A 138 -14.31 -6.20 15.67
C GLU A 138 -13.81 -5.04 14.79
N PHE A 139 -14.43 -4.80 13.63
CA PHE A 139 -13.99 -3.80 12.66
C PHE A 139 -14.83 -2.52 12.67
N GLU A 140 -14.15 -1.40 12.42
CA GLU A 140 -14.77 -0.09 12.23
C GLU A 140 -15.09 0.12 10.75
N PHE A 141 -16.33 0.54 10.47
CA PHE A 141 -16.80 0.81 9.11
C PHE A 141 -16.81 2.31 8.83
N TYR A 142 -16.26 2.69 7.68
CA TYR A 142 -16.26 4.09 7.24
C TYR A 142 -17.67 4.58 6.95
N THR A 143 -18.05 5.68 7.59
CA THR A 143 -19.33 6.35 7.36
C THR A 143 -19.08 7.81 6.99
N PRO A 144 -19.36 8.22 5.74
CA PRO A 144 -19.17 9.61 5.35
C PRO A 144 -20.18 10.54 6.05
N ASP A 145 -19.72 11.68 6.56
CA ASP A 145 -20.60 12.68 7.17
C ASP A 145 -21.58 13.32 6.17
N ARG A 146 -21.12 13.48 4.92
CA ARG A 146 -21.88 14.11 3.83
C ARG A 146 -21.54 13.46 2.50
N PHE A 147 -22.51 13.48 1.59
CA PHE A 147 -22.34 13.00 0.22
C PHE A 147 -22.17 14.18 -0.74
N ARG A 148 -21.34 13.99 -1.76
CA ARG A 148 -21.18 14.96 -2.84
C ARG A 148 -22.23 14.76 -3.92
N LEU A 149 -22.61 15.84 -4.60
CA LEU A 149 -23.47 15.79 -5.77
C LEU A 149 -22.77 15.04 -6.92
N GLN A 150 -23.52 14.18 -7.59
CA GLN A 150 -23.03 13.44 -8.76
C GLN A 150 -22.80 14.40 -9.94
N SER A 151 -21.71 14.20 -10.70
CA SER A 151 -21.50 14.95 -11.93
C SER A 151 -22.52 14.54 -13.01
N PRO A 152 -23.13 15.49 -13.74
CA PRO A 152 -24.10 15.18 -14.81
C PRO A 152 -23.44 14.50 -16.01
N ASP A 153 -22.17 14.84 -16.29
CA ASP A 153 -21.46 14.40 -17.49
C ASP A 153 -20.57 13.18 -17.23
N ASN A 154 -19.99 13.06 -16.04
CA ASN A 154 -19.08 11.97 -15.69
C ASN A 154 -19.67 11.09 -14.57
N LYS A 155 -20.10 9.89 -14.96
CA LYS A 155 -20.67 8.88 -14.04
C LYS A 155 -19.70 8.39 -12.95
N GLN A 156 -18.40 8.65 -13.09
CA GLN A 156 -17.38 8.27 -12.11
C GLN A 156 -16.94 9.45 -11.22
N ALA A 157 -17.43 10.67 -11.47
CA ALA A 157 -17.02 11.86 -10.73
C ALA A 157 -18.18 12.51 -9.98
N SER A 158 -17.81 13.31 -8.98
CA SER A 158 -18.71 14.17 -8.24
C SER A 158 -18.38 15.64 -8.49
N LEU A 159 -19.35 16.52 -8.27
CA LEU A 159 -19.17 17.97 -8.22
C LEU A 159 -18.60 18.35 -6.84
N ASP A 160 -17.95 19.52 -6.78
CA ASP A 160 -17.50 20.11 -5.51
C ASP A 160 -18.65 20.85 -4.81
N ALA A 161 -19.78 20.15 -4.69
CA ALA A 161 -20.99 20.63 -4.07
C ALA A 161 -21.63 19.49 -3.27
N TRP A 162 -22.21 19.83 -2.12
CA TRP A 162 -22.76 18.85 -1.19
C TRP A 162 -24.23 18.58 -1.51
N LEU A 163 -24.63 17.32 -1.32
CA LEU A 163 -26.03 16.95 -1.38
C LEU A 163 -26.69 17.37 -0.05
N GLU A 164 -27.76 18.17 -0.12
CA GLU A 164 -28.52 18.57 1.06
C GLU A 164 -29.37 17.39 1.54
N ASP A 165 -29.24 17.04 2.82
CA ASP A 165 -30.07 16.03 3.48
C ASP A 165 -30.99 16.72 4.48
N SER A 166 -32.19 17.09 4.06
CA SER A 166 -33.15 17.79 4.94
C SER A 166 -33.72 16.91 6.06
N GLY A 167 -33.39 15.60 6.12
CA GLY A 167 -33.99 14.67 7.07
C GLY A 167 -33.06 13.58 7.62
N GLU A 168 -31.73 13.75 7.56
CA GLU A 168 -30.74 12.72 7.98
C GLU A 168 -30.99 11.33 7.38
N THR A 169 -31.60 11.28 6.20
CA THR A 169 -31.98 10.04 5.54
C THR A 169 -30.78 9.22 5.09
N PHE A 170 -29.61 9.83 4.94
CA PHE A 170 -28.40 9.13 4.51
C PHE A 170 -27.81 8.21 5.59
N LYS A 171 -27.94 8.56 6.88
CA LYS A 171 -27.47 7.70 7.99
C LYS A 171 -28.29 6.42 8.14
N ASN A 172 -29.53 6.42 7.66
CA ASN A 172 -30.47 5.31 7.82
C ASN A 172 -30.58 4.40 6.58
N ARG A 173 -29.80 4.67 5.52
CA ARG A 173 -29.83 3.86 4.28
C ARG A 173 -28.85 2.68 4.28
N TYR A 174 -27.97 2.59 5.27
CA TYR A 174 -26.88 1.62 5.34
C TYR A 174 -26.81 0.98 6.72
#